data_AF-X1PYF2-F1
#
_entry.id   AF-X1PYF2-F1
#
_cell.length_a   1.000
_cell.length_b   1.000
_cell.length_c   1.000
_cell.angle_alpha   90.00
_cell.angle_beta   90.00
_cell.angle_gamma   90.00
#
_symmetry.space_group_name_H-M   'P 1'
#
loop_
_entity.id
_entity.type
_entity.pdbx_description
1 polymer ?
#
loop_
_entity_poly.entity_id
_entity_poly.type
_entity_poly.pdbx_seq_one_letter_code
_entity_poly.pdbx_strand_id
1 'polypeptide(L)'
;MRIKKLEKEGILQFQPGINFKKVDLFLATVEINTKRPNVILDMAKFCPFMLNAFRLSGDHNIMILLASSKLDKLDNIVNYHFRSNPDVQSVSMELVTEIAKDFILPIDFDSEEHSPTLEEGCGEKCKYKLAQLHGLVDKIE
;
A
#
# COMPACT_ATOMS: atom_id res chain seq x y z
N MET A 1 -12.01 29.59 13.48
CA MET A 1 -11.47 28.29 13.96
C MET A 1 -10.03 28.51 14.43
N ARG A 2 -9.60 27.95 15.57
CA ARG A 2 -8.24 28.15 16.14
C ARG A 2 -7.41 26.88 15.92
N ILE A 3 -6.21 27.00 15.34
CA ILE A 3 -5.30 25.89 14.97
C ILE A 3 -5.11 24.89 16.12
N LYS A 4 -4.80 25.39 17.33
CA LYS A 4 -4.62 24.55 18.53
C LYS A 4 -5.81 23.65 18.88
N LYS A 5 -7.04 24.08 18.54
CA LYS A 5 -8.24 23.26 18.77
C LYS A 5 -8.28 22.09 17.77
N LEU A 6 -7.95 22.36 16.50
CA LEU A 6 -7.90 21.32 15.46
C LEU A 6 -6.79 20.31 15.69
N GLU A 7 -5.63 20.76 16.19
CA GLU A 7 -4.54 19.86 16.61
C GLU A 7 -4.99 18.97 17.77
N LYS A 8 -5.61 19.55 18.82
CA LYS A 8 -6.11 18.79 19.97
C LYS A 8 -7.21 17.79 19.58
N GLU A 9 -8.05 18.14 18.62
CA GLU A 9 -9.13 17.28 18.10
C GLU A 9 -8.61 16.28 17.04
N GLY A 10 -7.32 16.33 16.67
CA GLY A 10 -6.72 15.43 15.69
C GLY A 10 -7.11 15.70 14.24
N ILE A 11 -7.86 16.78 13.98
CA ILE A 11 -8.30 17.21 12.64
C ILE A 11 -7.12 17.79 11.85
N LEU A 12 -6.21 18.49 12.53
CA LEU A 12 -4.96 18.96 11.94
C LEU A 12 -3.81 18.12 12.47
N GLN A 13 -3.09 17.48 11.56
CA GLN A 13 -1.87 16.73 11.84
C GLN A 13 -0.78 17.14 10.87
N PHE A 14 0.47 17.08 11.33
CA PHE A 14 1.63 17.33 10.49
C PHE A 14 2.29 15.99 10.18
N GLN A 15 2.38 15.67 8.89
CA GLN A 15 3.07 14.48 8.40
C GLN A 15 4.09 14.90 7.35
N PRO A 16 5.39 14.62 7.55
CA PRO A 16 6.38 14.81 6.50
C PRO A 16 6.16 13.79 5.40
N GLY A 17 6.35 14.21 4.15
CA GLY A 17 6.19 13.36 2.98
C GLY A 17 6.95 13.91 1.78
N ILE A 18 6.98 13.13 0.71
CA ILE A 18 7.58 13.55 -0.55
C ILE A 18 6.49 13.85 -1.58
N ASN A 19 6.78 14.78 -2.49
CA ASN A 19 5.85 15.14 -3.55
C ASN A 19 6.03 14.22 -4.76
N PHE A 20 5.07 13.33 -5.00
CA PHE A 20 5.06 12.36 -6.09
C PHE A 20 5.07 13.02 -7.49
N LYS A 21 4.71 14.29 -7.59
CA LYS A 21 4.80 15.05 -8.84
C LYS A 21 6.24 15.47 -9.18
N LYS A 22 7.15 15.47 -8.21
CA LYS A 22 8.53 15.99 -8.34
C LYS A 22 9.62 14.93 -8.20
N VAL A 23 9.24 13.68 -7.94
CA VAL A 23 10.17 12.56 -7.71
C VAL A 23 9.95 11.50 -8.77
N ASP A 24 11.02 10.81 -9.12
CA ASP A 24 11.00 9.74 -10.12
C ASP A 24 10.66 8.40 -9.44
N LEU A 25 9.40 8.26 -9.05
CA LEU A 25 8.84 7.02 -8.51
C LEU A 25 7.58 6.66 -9.29
N PHE A 26 7.40 5.38 -9.56
CA PHE A 26 6.15 4.87 -10.09
C PHE A 26 5.10 4.88 -8.98
N LEU A 27 3.95 5.48 -9.24
CA LEU A 27 2.77 5.46 -8.38
C LEU A 27 1.68 4.66 -9.10
N ALA A 28 1.12 3.66 -8.43
CA ALA A 28 0.04 2.85 -8.98
C ALA A 28 -1.16 2.81 -8.05
N THR A 29 -2.36 2.78 -8.64
CA THR A 29 -3.59 2.36 -7.95
C THR A 29 -3.74 0.86 -8.14
N VAL A 30 -4.15 0.16 -7.07
CA VAL A 30 -4.52 -1.25 -7.14
C VAL A 30 -5.90 -1.42 -6.54
N GLU A 31 -6.87 -1.75 -7.37
CA GLU A 31 -8.23 -2.04 -6.96
C GLU A 31 -8.43 -3.55 -6.81
N ILE A 32 -9.02 -3.97 -5.70
CA ILE A 32 -9.16 -5.39 -5.33
C ILE A 32 -10.60 -5.66 -4.90
N ASN A 33 -11.13 -6.80 -5.35
CA ASN A 33 -12.32 -7.40 -4.76
C ASN A 33 -11.92 -8.65 -3.99
N THR A 34 -12.16 -8.66 -2.68
CA THR A 34 -11.81 -9.79 -1.80
C THR A 34 -12.92 -10.11 -0.80
N LYS A 35 -12.98 -11.38 -0.34
CA LYS A 35 -13.84 -11.78 0.78
C LYS A 35 -13.31 -11.30 2.14
N ARG A 36 -12.01 -10.98 2.24
CA ARG A 36 -11.33 -10.61 3.49
C ARG A 36 -10.65 -9.23 3.40
N PRO A 37 -11.43 -8.13 3.24
CA PRO A 37 -10.87 -6.78 3.07
C PRO A 37 -10.03 -6.31 4.27
N ASN A 38 -10.39 -6.71 5.49
CA ASN A 38 -9.66 -6.31 6.69
C ASN A 38 -8.20 -6.77 6.67
N VAL A 39 -7.93 -7.96 6.12
CA VAL A 39 -6.56 -8.49 6.10
C VAL A 39 -5.67 -7.68 5.16
N ILE A 40 -6.23 -7.17 4.06
CA ILE A 40 -5.51 -6.28 3.14
C ILE A 40 -5.27 -4.90 3.79
N LEU A 41 -6.27 -4.37 4.51
CA LEU A 41 -6.09 -3.13 5.27
C LEU A 41 -5.01 -3.26 6.35
N ASP A 42 -4.93 -4.41 7.01
CA ASP A 42 -3.88 -4.67 7.99
C ASP A 42 -2.52 -4.83 7.31
N MET A 43 -2.45 -5.50 6.15
CA MET A 43 -1.22 -5.62 5.35
C MET A 43 -0.62 -4.24 5.01
N ALA A 44 -1.46 -3.28 4.64
CA ALA A 44 -1.04 -1.93 4.29
C ALA A 44 -0.39 -1.15 5.45
N LYS A 45 -0.61 -1.56 6.71
CA LYS A 45 0.04 -0.95 7.88
C LYS A 45 1.51 -1.34 8.02
N PHE A 46 1.94 -2.42 7.35
CA PHE A 46 3.30 -2.97 7.49
C PHE A 46 4.09 -3.02 6.18
N CYS A 47 3.41 -3.17 5.04
CA CYS A 47 4.08 -3.29 3.76
C CYS A 47 4.65 -1.94 3.31
N PRO A 48 5.98 -1.80 3.12
CA PRO A 48 6.59 -0.51 2.79
C PRO A 48 6.25 -0.03 1.37
N PHE A 49 5.81 -0.92 0.48
CA PHE A 49 5.35 -0.56 -0.87
C PHE A 49 3.96 0.09 -0.87
N MET A 50 3.18 -0.07 0.20
CA MET A 50 1.81 0.45 0.30
C MET A 50 1.83 1.80 1.01
N LEU A 51 1.58 2.86 0.25
CA LEU A 51 1.46 4.22 0.80
C LEU A 51 0.18 4.37 1.62
N ASN A 52 -0.90 3.75 1.14
CA ASN A 52 -2.20 3.76 1.81
C ASN A 52 -3.10 2.65 1.25
N ALA A 53 -4.13 2.30 2.01
CA ALA A 53 -5.21 1.43 1.56
C ALA A 53 -6.57 1.92 2.06
N PHE A 54 -7.59 1.75 1.23
CA PHE A 54 -8.94 2.25 1.45
C PHE A 54 -9.94 1.13 1.27
N ARG A 55 -10.98 1.12 2.11
CA ARG A 55 -12.16 0.29 1.88
C ARG A 55 -13.15 1.04 1.02
N LEU A 56 -13.63 0.38 -0.01
CA LEU A 56 -14.56 0.94 -0.99
C LEU A 56 -15.93 0.27 -0.91
N SER A 57 -16.96 0.96 -1.40
CA SER A 57 -18.34 0.45 -1.49
C SER A 57 -18.77 0.11 -2.92
N GLY A 58 -17.88 0.29 -3.91
CA GLY A 58 -18.17 0.09 -5.33
C GLY A 58 -17.93 -1.36 -5.78
N ASP A 59 -17.62 -1.52 -7.06
CA ASP A 59 -17.35 -2.83 -7.68
C ASP A 59 -16.14 -3.53 -7.07
N HIS A 60 -15.13 -2.74 -6.71
CA HIS A 60 -14.02 -3.15 -5.86
C HIS A 60 -14.27 -2.72 -4.43
N ASN A 61 -13.81 -3.53 -3.47
CA ASN A 61 -14.01 -3.26 -2.05
C ASN A 61 -12.73 -2.81 -1.33
N ILE A 62 -11.59 -2.83 -2.01
CA ILE A 62 -10.33 -2.26 -1.57
C ILE A 62 -9.67 -1.46 -2.71
N MET A 63 -9.02 -0.34 -2.37
CA MET A 63 -8.07 0.37 -3.23
C MET A 63 -6.78 0.61 -2.47
N ILE A 64 -5.64 0.38 -3.10
CA ILE A 64 -4.30 0.57 -2.53
C ILE A 64 -3.53 1.56 -3.40
N LEU A 65 -2.76 2.44 -2.76
CA LEU A 65 -1.75 3.24 -3.43
C LEU A 65 -0.39 2.58 -3.23
N LEU A 66 0.24 2.15 -4.31
CA LEU A 66 1.56 1.57 -4.30
C LEU A 66 2.60 2.53 -4.87
N ALA A 67 3.81 2.50 -4.35
CA ALA A 67 4.94 3.20 -4.96
C ALA A 67 6.26 2.46 -4.89
N SER A 68 7.08 2.64 -5.92
CA SER A 68 8.46 2.15 -5.98
C SER A 68 9.26 2.84 -7.09
N SER A 69 10.59 2.79 -7.00
CA SER A 69 11.50 3.22 -8.08
C SER A 69 11.43 2.34 -9.33
N LYS A 70 10.84 1.14 -9.28
CA LYS A 70 10.73 0.24 -10.42
C LYS A 70 9.35 -0.40 -10.54
N LEU A 71 8.85 -0.49 -11.77
CA LEU A 71 7.54 -1.07 -12.08
C LEU A 71 7.49 -2.58 -11.81
N ASP A 72 8.58 -3.32 -12.09
CA ASP A 72 8.68 -4.76 -11.86
C ASP A 72 8.46 -5.13 -10.38
N LYS A 73 8.97 -4.30 -9.46
CA LYS A 73 8.71 -4.47 -8.02
C LYS A 73 7.23 -4.36 -7.69
N LEU A 74 6.52 -3.40 -8.28
CA LEU A 74 5.08 -3.23 -8.06
C LEU A 74 4.29 -4.42 -8.59
N ASP A 75 4.60 -4.86 -9.82
CA ASP A 75 3.98 -6.04 -10.41
C ASP A 75 4.20 -7.29 -9.57
N ASN A 76 5.42 -7.52 -9.09
CA ASN A 76 5.74 -8.67 -8.24
C ASN A 76 4.99 -8.63 -6.90
N ILE A 77 4.87 -7.46 -6.27
CA ILE A 77 4.06 -7.29 -5.05
C ILE A 77 2.60 -7.63 -5.30
N VAL A 78 2.02 -7.11 -6.38
CA VAL A 78 0.60 -7.35 -6.71
C VAL A 78 0.34 -8.83 -7.04
N ASN A 79 1.22 -9.43 -7.83
CA ASN A 79 1.14 -10.84 -8.20
C ASN A 79 1.27 -11.75 -6.97
N TYR A 80 2.26 -11.49 -6.13
CA TYR A 80 2.58 -12.32 -4.98
C TYR A 80 1.53 -12.23 -3.86
N HIS A 81 1.08 -11.02 -3.51
CA HIS A 81 0.19 -10.82 -2.37
C HIS A 81 -1.30 -10.96 -2.71
N PHE A 82 -1.70 -10.69 -3.95
CA PHE A 82 -3.10 -10.58 -4.31
C PHE A 82 -3.54 -11.53 -5.40
N ARG A 83 -2.87 -11.58 -6.56
CA ARG A 83 -3.36 -12.40 -7.69
C ARG A 83 -3.25 -13.91 -7.44
N SER A 84 -2.30 -14.33 -6.62
CA SER A 84 -2.14 -15.73 -6.19
C SER A 84 -3.10 -16.15 -5.06
N ASN A 85 -3.85 -15.20 -4.48
CA ASN A 85 -4.62 -15.41 -3.27
C ASN A 85 -6.05 -15.92 -3.57
N PRO A 86 -6.48 -17.07 -3.05
CA PRO A 86 -7.80 -17.65 -3.32
C PRO A 86 -8.98 -16.81 -2.81
N ASP A 87 -8.76 -15.93 -1.83
CA ASP A 87 -9.80 -15.02 -1.32
C ASP A 87 -9.95 -13.73 -2.12
N VAL A 88 -9.10 -13.52 -3.12
CA VAL A 88 -9.14 -12.38 -4.02
C VAL A 88 -9.86 -12.81 -5.30
N GLN A 89 -10.96 -12.14 -5.62
CA GLN A 89 -11.77 -12.43 -6.80
C GLN A 89 -11.24 -11.71 -8.04
N SER A 90 -10.78 -10.46 -7.87
CA SER A 90 -10.24 -9.65 -8.96
C SER A 90 -9.22 -8.66 -8.43
N VAL A 91 -8.27 -8.32 -9.30
CA VAL A 91 -7.23 -7.31 -9.06
C VAL A 91 -7.04 -6.51 -10.34
N SER A 92 -7.18 -5.19 -10.25
CA SER A 92 -6.80 -4.25 -11.29
C SER A 92 -5.67 -3.38 -10.79
N MET A 93 -4.67 -3.12 -11.63
CA MET A 93 -3.55 -2.23 -11.31
C MET A 93 -3.39 -1.23 -12.45
N GLU A 94 -3.41 0.05 -12.10
CA GLU A 94 -3.23 1.15 -13.04
C GLU A 94 -2.06 2.01 -12.60
N LEU A 95 -1.19 2.36 -13.55
CA LEU A 95 -0.12 3.32 -13.30
C LEU A 95 -0.67 4.74 -13.40
N VAL A 96 -0.37 5.58 -12.41
CA VAL A 96 -0.66 7.01 -12.45
C VAL A 96 0.32 7.68 -13.40
N THR A 97 -0.17 8.15 -14.55
CA THR A 97 0.64 8.77 -15.60
C THR A 97 0.80 10.28 -15.44
N GLU A 98 -0.14 10.93 -14.75
CA GLU A 98 -0.13 12.38 -14.53
C GLU A 98 -0.74 12.74 -13.17
N ILE A 99 -0.12 13.71 -12.48
CA ILE A 99 -0.63 14.26 -11.21
C ILE A 99 -0.89 15.76 -11.38
N ALA A 100 -2.16 16.15 -11.37
CA ALA A 100 -2.57 17.54 -11.62
C ALA A 100 -2.05 18.53 -10.56
N LYS A 101 -2.12 18.16 -9.27
CA LYS A 101 -1.71 18.98 -8.12
C LYS A 101 -0.56 18.33 -7.36
N ASP A 102 0.08 19.07 -6.46
CA ASP A 102 1.06 18.48 -5.55
C ASP A 102 0.40 17.35 -4.75
N PHE A 103 1.00 16.17 -4.79
CA PHE A 103 0.53 14.98 -4.09
C PHE A 103 1.63 14.52 -3.15
N ILE A 104 1.46 14.83 -1.87
CA ILE A 104 2.48 14.64 -0.85
C ILE A 104 2.02 13.54 0.10
N LEU A 105 2.77 12.45 0.17
CA LEU A 105 2.53 11.35 1.09
C LEU A 105 3.85 10.92 1.76
N PRO A 106 3.79 10.35 2.98
CA PRO A 106 4.94 9.70 3.58
C PRO A 106 5.36 8.50 2.72
N ILE A 107 6.66 8.23 2.67
CA ILE A 107 7.20 7.01 2.08
C ILE A 107 8.07 6.30 3.11
N ASP A 108 7.93 4.98 3.15
CA ASP A 108 8.89 4.10 3.77
C ASP A 108 9.96 3.68 2.74
N PHE A 109 11.16 4.26 2.86
CA PHE A 109 12.27 3.99 1.96
C PHE A 109 12.80 2.56 2.08
N ASP A 110 12.40 1.79 3.11
CA ASP A 110 12.76 0.39 3.24
C ASP A 110 12.26 -0.41 2.02
N SER A 111 11.20 0.03 1.34
CA SER A 111 10.72 -0.55 0.08
C SER A 111 11.83 -0.68 -0.99
N GLU A 112 12.80 0.23 -0.99
CA GLU A 112 13.88 0.21 -1.98
C GLU A 112 14.92 -0.87 -1.73
N GLU A 113 15.10 -1.28 -0.47
CA GLU A 113 15.98 -2.40 -0.09
C GLU A 113 15.39 -3.78 -0.45
N HIS A 114 14.11 -3.83 -0.77
CA HIS A 114 13.42 -5.06 -1.14
C HIS A 114 13.47 -5.31 -2.65
N SER A 115 13.65 -6.57 -3.02
CA SER A 115 13.60 -7.06 -4.41
C SER A 115 12.56 -8.17 -4.50
N PRO A 116 11.25 -7.83 -4.49
CA PRO A 116 10.19 -8.82 -4.47
C PRO A 116 10.22 -9.68 -5.74
N THR A 117 10.03 -10.99 -5.57
CA THR A 117 9.87 -11.97 -6.67
C THR A 117 8.47 -12.57 -6.67
N LEU A 118 8.09 -13.22 -7.78
CA LEU A 118 6.79 -13.90 -7.89
C LEU A 118 6.66 -15.10 -6.93
N GLU A 119 7.76 -15.74 -6.55
CA GLU A 119 7.75 -16.96 -5.74
C GLU A 119 7.86 -16.67 -4.24
N GLU A 120 8.71 -15.71 -3.86
CA GLU A 120 9.05 -15.45 -2.46
C GLU A 120 8.50 -14.12 -1.94
N GLY A 121 7.96 -13.27 -2.82
CA GLY A 121 7.67 -11.87 -2.52
C GLY A 121 8.94 -11.18 -2.04
N CYS A 122 8.83 -10.39 -0.97
CA CYS A 122 9.97 -9.75 -0.30
C CYS A 122 10.90 -10.71 0.48
N GLY A 123 10.73 -12.03 0.36
CA GLY A 123 11.51 -13.04 1.07
C GLY A 123 11.37 -12.96 2.59
N GLU A 124 12.46 -13.27 3.31
CA GLU A 124 12.53 -13.27 4.78
C GLU A 124 12.37 -11.88 5.40
N LYS A 125 12.71 -10.81 4.64
CA LYS A 125 12.62 -9.43 5.09
C LYS A 125 11.22 -8.82 4.99
N CYS A 126 10.25 -9.58 4.46
CA CYS A 126 8.88 -9.09 4.30
C CYS A 126 8.27 -8.68 5.66
N LYS A 127 8.17 -7.37 5.91
CA LYS A 127 7.61 -6.81 7.15
C LYS A 127 6.22 -7.34 7.47
N TYR A 128 5.38 -7.56 6.46
CA TYR A 128 4.06 -8.16 6.65
C TYR A 128 4.12 -9.61 7.15
N LYS A 129 4.96 -10.47 6.53
CA LYS A 129 5.13 -11.86 7.00
C LYS A 129 5.68 -11.90 8.42
N LEU A 130 6.64 -11.03 8.74
CA LEU A 130 7.18 -10.91 10.10
C LEU A 130 6.08 -10.49 11.10
N ALA A 131 5.21 -9.55 10.72
CA ALA A 131 4.07 -9.17 11.54
C ALA A 131 3.08 -10.34 11.77
N GLN A 132 2.83 -11.17 10.76
CA GLN A 132 2.03 -12.39 10.90
C GLN A 132 2.67 -13.42 11.84
N LEU A 133 3.99 -13.61 11.75
CA LEU A 133 4.74 -14.53 12.63
C LEU A 133 4.69 -14.08 14.09
N HIS A 134 4.70 -12.77 14.33
CA HIS A 134 4.60 -12.19 15.68
C HIS A 134 3.16 -12.03 16.17
N GLY A 135 2.15 -12.49 15.41
CA GLY A 135 0.74 -12.41 15.80
C GLY A 135 0.17 -10.99 15.84
N LEU A 136 0.77 -10.05 15.11
CA LEU A 136 0.31 -8.66 15.03
C LEU A 136 -0.79 -8.48 13.97
N VAL A 137 -0.98 -9.46 13.09
CA VAL A 137 -1.97 -9.44 12.01
C VAL A 137 -2.56 -10.83 11.81
N ASP A 138 -3.85 -10.89 11.51
CA ASP A 138 -4.53 -12.12 11.15
C ASP A 138 -3.89 -12.76 9.91
N LYS A 139 -3.74 -14.09 9.96
CA LYS A 139 -3.21 -14.85 8.83
C LYS A 139 -4.24 -14.91 7.71
N ILE A 140 -3.75 -14.72 6.49
CA ILE A 140 -4.45 -15.19 5.30
C ILE A 140 -4.24 -16.72 5.28
N GLU A 141 -5.09 -17.47 5.97
CA GLU A 141 -5.22 -18.93 5.76
C GLU A 141 -5.61 -19.26 4.32
#